data_AF-A0A034WS15-F1
#
_entry.id   AF-A0A034WS15-F1
#
_cell.length_a   1.000
_cell.length_b   1.000
_cell.length_c   1.000
_cell.angle_alpha   90.00
_cell.angle_beta   90.00
_cell.angle_gamma   90.00
#
_symmetry.space_group_name_H-M   'P 1'
#
loop_
_entity.id
_entity.type
_entity.pdbx_description
1 polymer ?
#
loop_
_entity_poly.entity_id
_entity_poly.type
_entity_poly.pdbx_seq_one_letter_code
_entity_poly.pdbx_strand_id
1 'polypeptide(L)'
;KKTKTRLKMVAPPMDGLPRVPDTHGDIVDEKLFSDLYVRTSWVDAHVALDQIDKGKARGNRTAIYLRSVFQSHLESLGSSVQKHAGKMLFVAILVLSTFCVGLKSAQIHSKVHQLWIQEGGRLESELAYTQKTIGEDEFSTHQLVIQTAQDANASVLHPQALLAHLEVLKKATAVKVHMYDTEWGLRDMCNSPTTPSFEGHYYIEQIFKHLIPCSIITPLDCFWEGSQLLGPEFPVQIPGIDKRIMWSTMNPSNLVQTMKQQMSDQKIPFDFDMVEQYMKRAGITAGYTEKPCLDPKSAECPETAPNKDSQQPPDVGAILTGGCYG
;
A
#
# COMPACT_ATOMS: atom_id res chain seq x y z
N LYS A 1 -18.58 -70.09 13.60
CA LYS A 1 -18.26 -70.12 15.05
C LYS A 1 -17.85 -68.73 15.50
N LYS A 2 -18.76 -67.93 16.07
CA LYS A 2 -18.44 -66.61 16.64
C LYS A 2 -17.82 -66.81 18.02
N THR A 3 -16.51 -66.62 18.12
CA THR A 3 -15.78 -66.59 19.39
C THR A 3 -16.18 -65.31 20.15
N LYS A 4 -16.96 -65.50 21.21
CA LYS A 4 -17.43 -64.44 22.09
C LYS A 4 -16.31 -64.16 23.10
N THR A 5 -15.42 -63.21 22.79
CA THR A 5 -14.37 -62.75 23.70
C THR A 5 -15.03 -61.98 24.84
N ARG A 6 -15.18 -62.65 25.99
CA ARG A 6 -15.72 -62.07 27.22
C ARG A 6 -14.63 -61.16 27.80
N LEU A 7 -14.75 -59.85 27.61
CA LEU A 7 -13.95 -58.88 28.37
C LEU A 7 -14.22 -59.12 29.86
N LYS A 8 -13.22 -59.65 30.56
CA LYS A 8 -13.17 -59.63 32.02
C LYS A 8 -13.02 -58.16 32.42
N MET A 9 -14.13 -57.55 32.83
CA MET A 9 -14.11 -56.25 33.51
C MET A 9 -13.44 -56.47 34.87
N VAL A 10 -12.20 -56.01 35.00
CA VAL A 10 -11.55 -55.85 36.30
C VAL A 10 -12.21 -54.63 36.94
N ALA A 11 -13.01 -54.88 37.98
CA ALA A 11 -13.55 -53.81 38.81
C ALA A 11 -12.39 -53.13 39.54
N PRO A 12 -12.29 -51.79 39.52
CA PRO A 12 -11.35 -51.09 40.39
C PRO A 12 -11.69 -51.40 41.87
N PRO A 13 -10.69 -51.48 42.75
CA PRO A 13 -10.89 -51.84 44.15
C PRO A 13 -11.87 -50.88 44.85
N MET A 14 -12.80 -51.47 45.58
CA MET A 14 -13.82 -50.82 46.40
C MET A 14 -13.19 -50.24 47.67
N ASP A 15 -12.31 -49.26 47.55
CA ASP A 15 -11.83 -48.48 48.71
C ASP A 15 -12.26 -47.03 48.55
N GLY A 16 -13.33 -46.68 49.27
CA GLY A 16 -13.86 -45.32 49.35
C GLY A 16 -15.19 -45.13 48.63
N LEU A 17 -16.26 -45.79 49.12
CA LEU A 17 -17.60 -45.23 48.93
C LEU A 17 -17.60 -43.80 49.49
N PRO A 18 -18.23 -42.81 48.84
CA PRO A 18 -18.50 -41.55 49.52
C PRO A 18 -19.34 -41.89 50.75
N ARG A 19 -18.76 -41.68 51.93
CA ARG A 19 -19.51 -41.72 53.19
C ARG A 19 -20.71 -40.80 52.99
N VAL A 20 -21.91 -41.34 53.18
CA VAL A 20 -23.02 -40.50 53.63
C VAL A 20 -22.49 -39.77 54.86
N PRO A 21 -22.43 -38.43 54.88
CA PRO A 21 -21.98 -37.72 56.07
C PRO A 21 -22.90 -38.15 57.21
N ASP A 22 -22.34 -38.87 58.18
CA ASP A 22 -23.01 -39.01 59.47
C ASP A 22 -23.24 -37.58 59.96
N THR A 23 -24.43 -37.32 60.51
CA THR A 23 -24.98 -36.00 60.86
C THR A 23 -24.25 -35.29 62.01
N HIS A 24 -22.93 -35.36 62.04
CA HIS A 24 -22.07 -34.65 62.95
C HIS A 24 -21.04 -33.81 62.18
N GLY A 25 -21.38 -32.53 62.00
CA GLY A 25 -20.38 -31.46 62.04
C GLY A 25 -19.93 -30.85 60.71
N ASP A 26 -20.25 -31.44 59.56
CA ASP A 26 -19.97 -30.82 58.27
C ASP A 26 -21.22 -30.10 57.75
N ILE A 27 -21.06 -28.89 57.21
CA ILE A 27 -22.14 -28.09 56.61
C ILE A 27 -22.73 -28.92 55.46
N VAL A 28 -23.87 -29.57 55.72
CA VAL A 28 -24.58 -30.36 54.73
C VAL A 28 -25.11 -29.39 53.68
N ASP A 29 -24.50 -29.38 52.51
CA ASP A 29 -24.93 -28.53 51.40
C ASP A 29 -26.29 -29.05 50.89
N GLU A 30 -27.37 -28.53 51.47
CA GLU A 30 -28.77 -28.97 51.27
C GLU A 30 -29.14 -29.01 49.78
N LYS A 31 -28.50 -28.15 48.98
CA LYS A 31 -28.62 -28.11 47.53
C LYS A 31 -28.01 -29.33 46.84
N LEU A 32 -26.84 -29.79 47.28
CA LEU A 32 -26.16 -30.98 46.72
C LEU A 32 -27.01 -32.23 46.96
N PHE A 33 -27.60 -32.35 48.15
CA PHE A 33 -28.50 -33.45 48.48
C PHE A 33 -29.78 -33.42 47.65
N SER A 34 -30.41 -32.24 47.52
CA SER A 34 -31.58 -32.07 46.65
C SER A 34 -31.26 -32.43 45.18
N ASP A 35 -30.12 -31.99 44.65
CA ASP A 35 -29.72 -32.29 43.27
C ASP A 35 -29.35 -33.77 43.07
N LEU A 36 -28.84 -34.46 44.10
CA LEU A 36 -28.63 -35.91 44.05
C LEU A 36 -29.95 -36.66 43.88
N TYR A 37 -31.03 -36.24 44.54
CA TYR A 37 -32.35 -36.89 44.42
C TYR A 37 -33.06 -36.55 43.11
N VAL A 38 -33.01 -35.29 42.67
CA VAL A 38 -33.74 -34.83 41.47
C VAL A 38 -32.97 -35.14 40.18
N ARG A 39 -31.64 -35.12 40.22
CA ARG A 39 -30.74 -35.28 39.06
C ARG A 39 -29.52 -36.15 39.38
N THR A 40 -29.76 -37.37 39.86
CA THR A 40 -28.73 -38.39 40.19
C THR A 40 -27.61 -38.48 39.15
N SER A 41 -27.95 -38.74 37.88
CA SER A 41 -26.97 -38.91 36.81
C SER A 41 -26.15 -37.66 36.50
N TRP A 42 -26.63 -36.47 36.89
CA TRP A 42 -25.91 -35.22 36.70
C TRP A 42 -24.84 -35.02 37.77
N VAL A 43 -25.20 -35.26 39.04
CA VAL A 43 -24.33 -35.07 40.20
C VAL A 43 -23.33 -36.21 40.35
N ASP A 44 -23.81 -37.46 40.32
CA ASP A 44 -22.99 -38.66 40.44
C ASP A 44 -23.56 -39.78 39.55
N ALA A 45 -22.99 -39.91 38.35
CA ALA A 45 -23.40 -40.94 37.41
C ALA A 45 -23.00 -42.36 37.86
N HIS A 46 -22.05 -42.50 38.78
CA HIS A 46 -21.68 -43.81 39.33
C HIS A 46 -22.80 -44.34 40.24
N VAL A 47 -23.36 -43.48 41.11
CA VAL A 47 -24.56 -43.82 41.90
C VAL A 47 -25.74 -44.12 41.00
N ALA A 48 -25.95 -43.34 39.93
CA ALA A 48 -27.03 -43.62 38.98
C ALA A 48 -26.86 -44.98 38.25
N LEU A 49 -25.63 -45.36 37.90
CA LEU A 49 -25.33 -46.66 37.30
C LEU A 49 -25.59 -47.82 38.28
N ASP A 50 -25.20 -47.66 39.55
CA ASP A 50 -25.43 -48.65 40.62
C ASP A 50 -26.94 -48.84 40.91
N GLN A 51 -27.75 -47.78 40.87
CA GLN A 51 -29.21 -47.90 41.01
C GLN A 51 -29.87 -48.60 39.81
N ILE A 52 -29.32 -48.44 38.60
CA ILE A 52 -29.76 -49.18 37.40
C ILE A 52 -29.37 -50.66 37.51
N ASP A 53 -28.14 -50.96 37.94
CA ASP A 53 -27.65 -52.34 38.09
C ASP A 53 -28.37 -53.09 39.25
N LYS A 54 -28.82 -52.37 40.29
CA LYS A 54 -29.69 -52.89 41.37
C LYS A 54 -31.17 -53.04 40.97
N GLY A 55 -31.54 -52.65 39.75
CA GLY A 55 -32.91 -52.76 39.23
C GLY A 55 -33.91 -51.75 39.81
N LYS A 56 -33.44 -50.72 40.51
CA LYS A 56 -34.27 -49.69 41.15
C LYS A 56 -34.61 -48.53 40.21
N ALA A 57 -33.85 -48.37 39.12
CA ALA A 57 -34.06 -47.35 38.09
C ALA A 57 -33.93 -47.95 36.69
N ARG A 58 -34.51 -47.30 35.67
CA ARG A 58 -34.39 -47.68 34.25
C ARG A 58 -33.78 -46.54 33.45
N GLY A 59 -32.85 -46.85 32.55
CA GLY A 59 -32.19 -45.86 31.70
C GLY A 59 -31.19 -46.48 30.73
N ASN A 60 -30.55 -45.65 29.89
CA ASN A 60 -29.51 -46.10 28.97
C ASN A 60 -28.19 -46.33 29.72
N ARG A 61 -27.86 -47.59 29.96
CA ARG A 61 -26.68 -48.02 30.74
C ARG A 61 -25.36 -47.56 30.13
N THR A 62 -25.20 -47.60 28.81
CA THR A 62 -23.91 -47.25 28.16
C THR A 62 -23.62 -45.76 28.26
N ALA A 63 -24.65 -44.91 28.11
CA ALA A 63 -24.51 -43.46 28.24
C ALA A 63 -24.12 -43.04 29.67
N ILE A 64 -24.75 -43.66 30.68
CA ILE A 64 -24.47 -43.36 32.10
C ILE A 64 -23.09 -43.90 32.51
N TYR A 65 -22.71 -45.07 32.02
CA TYR A 65 -21.35 -45.60 32.21
C TYR A 65 -20.26 -44.69 31.62
N LEU A 66 -20.45 -44.20 30.38
CA LEU A 66 -19.50 -43.27 29.77
C LEU A 66 -19.38 -41.99 30.61
N ARG A 67 -20.52 -41.48 31.08
CA ARG A 67 -20.57 -40.31 31.95
C ARG A 67 -19.86 -40.53 33.30
N SER A 68 -20.04 -41.69 33.94
CA SER A 68 -19.36 -42.00 35.20
C SER A 68 -17.85 -42.10 35.04
N VAL A 69 -17.37 -42.58 33.88
CA VAL A 69 -15.93 -42.59 33.56
C VAL A 69 -15.38 -41.17 33.37
N PHE A 70 -16.09 -40.31 32.64
CA PHE A 70 -15.67 -38.90 32.50
C PHE A 70 -15.69 -38.16 33.84
N GLN A 71 -16.72 -38.37 34.66
CA GLN A 71 -16.82 -37.76 35.98
C GLN A 71 -15.70 -38.23 36.90
N SER A 72 -15.37 -39.51 36.94
CA SER A 72 -14.28 -40.02 37.80
C SER A 72 -12.91 -39.49 37.38
N HIS A 73 -12.63 -39.39 36.07
CA HIS A 73 -11.38 -38.80 35.59
C HIS A 73 -11.29 -37.30 35.89
N LEU A 74 -12.38 -36.53 35.68
CA LEU A 74 -12.42 -35.10 35.98
C LEU A 74 -12.35 -34.82 37.49
N GLU A 75 -12.96 -35.66 38.32
CA GLU A 75 -12.88 -35.57 39.77
C GLU A 75 -11.46 -35.89 40.28
N SER A 76 -10.82 -36.91 39.71
CA SER A 76 -9.41 -37.22 40.00
C SER A 76 -8.48 -36.08 39.60
N LEU A 77 -8.69 -35.47 38.43
CA LEU A 77 -7.96 -34.28 37.99
C LEU A 77 -8.24 -33.07 38.89
N GLY A 78 -9.51 -32.82 39.23
CA GLY A 78 -9.93 -31.73 40.11
C GLY A 78 -9.34 -31.85 41.51
N SER A 79 -9.39 -33.05 42.10
CA SER A 79 -8.79 -33.31 43.41
C SER A 79 -7.25 -33.19 43.38
N SER A 80 -6.59 -33.59 42.29
CA SER A 80 -5.15 -33.39 42.08
C SER A 80 -4.79 -31.91 41.98
N VAL A 81 -5.59 -31.13 41.23
CA VAL A 81 -5.44 -29.67 41.12
C VAL A 81 -5.70 -29.00 42.47
N GLN A 82 -6.73 -29.40 43.22
CA GLN A 82 -7.03 -28.82 44.52
C GLN A 82 -5.95 -29.12 45.56
N LYS A 83 -5.39 -30.34 45.56
CA LYS A 83 -4.24 -30.71 46.41
C LYS A 83 -2.99 -29.88 46.09
N HIS A 84 -2.81 -29.45 44.84
CA HIS A 84 -1.59 -28.76 44.37
C HIS A 84 -1.90 -27.41 43.70
N ALA A 85 -2.91 -26.69 44.20
CA ALA A 85 -3.51 -25.54 43.52
C ALA A 85 -2.49 -24.44 43.20
N GLY A 86 -1.65 -24.07 44.19
CA GLY A 86 -0.62 -23.04 44.01
C GLY A 86 0.48 -23.45 43.02
N LYS A 87 0.93 -24.71 43.06
CA LYS A 87 1.97 -25.23 42.16
C LYS A 87 1.47 -25.26 40.71
N MET A 88 0.25 -25.75 40.50
CA MET A 88 -0.36 -25.80 39.17
C MET A 88 -0.61 -24.40 38.59
N LEU A 89 -1.12 -23.48 39.40
CA LEU A 89 -1.32 -22.09 39.00
C LEU A 89 0.00 -21.41 38.62
N PHE A 90 1.04 -21.57 39.44
CA PHE A 90 2.36 -21.00 39.17
C PHE A 90 2.95 -21.52 37.86
N VAL A 91 2.91 -22.84 37.63
CA VAL A 91 3.40 -23.45 36.39
C VAL A 91 2.59 -22.99 35.19
N ALA A 92 1.26 -22.90 35.30
CA ALA A 92 0.40 -22.42 34.22
C ALA A 92 0.71 -20.96 33.83
N ILE A 93 0.88 -20.08 34.82
CA ILE A 93 1.27 -18.68 34.59
C ILE A 93 2.66 -18.63 33.92
N LEU A 94 3.63 -19.40 34.41
CA LEU A 94 4.98 -19.46 33.83
C LEU A 94 4.92 -19.87 32.35
N VAL A 95 4.18 -20.93 32.03
CA VAL A 95 4.00 -21.40 30.64
C VAL A 95 3.34 -20.32 29.78
N LEU A 96 2.25 -19.69 30.24
CA LEU A 96 1.60 -18.61 29.50
C LEU A 96 2.53 -17.41 29.31
N SER A 97 3.30 -17.02 30.33
CA SER A 97 4.31 -15.96 30.23
C SER A 97 5.39 -16.30 29.20
N THR A 98 5.84 -17.56 29.10
CA THR A 98 6.80 -17.95 28.06
C THR A 98 6.21 -17.84 26.65
N PHE A 99 4.92 -18.14 26.45
CA PHE A 99 4.26 -17.92 25.16
C PHE A 99 4.12 -16.42 24.83
N CYS A 100 3.87 -15.57 25.82
CA CYS A 100 3.83 -14.12 25.62
C CYS A 100 5.17 -13.55 25.13
N VAL A 101 6.31 -14.15 25.49
CA VAL A 101 7.62 -13.72 24.96
C VAL A 101 7.70 -13.91 23.44
N GLY A 102 7.02 -14.92 22.88
CA GLY A 102 6.93 -15.15 21.44
C GLY A 102 6.28 -14.00 20.67
N LEU A 103 5.43 -13.20 21.31
CA LEU A 103 4.79 -12.03 20.70
C LEU A 103 5.80 -10.94 20.32
N LYS A 104 6.99 -10.91 20.92
CA LYS A 104 8.05 -9.98 20.52
C LYS A 104 8.51 -10.21 19.08
N SER A 105 8.36 -11.44 18.57
CA SER A 105 8.69 -11.79 17.18
C SER A 105 7.55 -11.51 16.20
N ALA A 106 6.43 -10.93 16.64
CA ALA A 106 5.33 -10.60 15.76
C ALA A 106 5.77 -9.54 14.74
N GLN A 107 5.74 -9.90 13.46
CA GLN A 107 6.00 -8.98 12.36
C GLN A 107 4.67 -8.43 11.85
N ILE A 108 4.56 -7.10 11.80
CA ILE A 108 3.40 -6.43 11.21
C ILE A 108 3.71 -6.20 9.74
N HIS A 109 2.96 -6.88 8.88
CA HIS A 109 3.00 -6.62 7.44
C HIS A 109 2.13 -5.40 7.15
N SER A 110 2.75 -4.29 6.75
CA SER A 110 2.08 -3.03 6.37
C SER A 110 1.99 -2.82 4.86
N LYS A 111 2.61 -3.71 4.07
CA LYS A 111 2.61 -3.63 2.61
C LYS A 111 1.24 -4.05 2.07
N VAL A 112 0.52 -3.12 1.45
CA VAL A 112 -0.84 -3.34 0.90
C VAL A 112 -0.85 -4.53 -0.07
N HIS A 113 0.12 -4.65 -0.97
CA HIS A 113 0.15 -5.77 -1.92
C HIS A 113 0.25 -7.14 -1.24
N GLN A 114 0.89 -7.25 -0.08
CA GLN A 114 0.97 -8.53 0.65
C GLN A 114 -0.34 -8.90 1.35
N LEU A 115 -1.17 -7.90 1.70
CA LEU A 115 -2.43 -8.10 2.41
C LEU A 115 -3.59 -8.47 1.48
N TRP A 116 -3.57 -7.99 0.24
CA TRP A 116 -4.68 -8.12 -0.71
C TRP A 116 -4.48 -9.23 -1.75
N ILE A 117 -3.26 -9.74 -1.89
CA ILE A 117 -2.95 -10.80 -2.85
C ILE A 117 -3.14 -12.17 -2.20
N GLN A 118 -3.76 -13.08 -2.94
CA GLN A 118 -3.93 -14.46 -2.50
C GLN A 118 -2.59 -15.20 -2.48
N GLU A 119 -2.26 -15.79 -1.33
CA GLU A 119 -1.09 -16.68 -1.17
C GLU A 119 -1.23 -17.94 -2.05
N GLY A 120 -0.16 -18.31 -2.75
CA GLY A 120 -0.10 -19.45 -3.67
C GLY A 120 -0.82 -19.21 -5.00
N GLY A 121 -1.24 -17.97 -5.28
CA GLY A 121 -1.89 -17.59 -6.53
C GLY A 121 -0.92 -17.39 -7.69
N ARG A 122 -1.45 -17.41 -8.92
CA ARG A 122 -0.67 -17.07 -10.13
C ARG A 122 -0.06 -15.67 -10.04
N LEU A 123 -0.83 -14.69 -9.54
CA LEU A 123 -0.38 -13.29 -9.43
C LEU A 123 0.85 -13.14 -8.52
N GLU A 124 0.93 -13.91 -7.43
CA GLU A 124 2.10 -13.92 -6.56
C GLU A 124 3.34 -14.41 -7.31
N SER A 125 3.21 -15.48 -8.10
CA SER A 125 4.33 -16.01 -8.89
C SER A 125 4.80 -15.04 -9.98
N GLU A 126 3.87 -14.30 -10.59
CA GLU A 126 4.18 -13.27 -11.59
C GLU A 126 4.87 -12.07 -10.96
N LEU A 127 4.41 -11.61 -9.80
CA LEU A 127 5.07 -10.53 -9.06
C LEU A 127 6.45 -10.95 -8.55
N ALA A 128 6.60 -12.17 -8.01
CA ALA A 128 7.90 -12.69 -7.59
C ALA A 128 8.88 -12.80 -8.77
N TYR A 129 8.40 -13.18 -9.95
CA TYR A 129 9.21 -13.20 -11.17
C TYR A 129 9.62 -11.79 -11.62
N THR A 130 8.68 -10.84 -11.65
CA THR A 130 8.95 -9.43 -11.97
C THR A 130 9.96 -8.84 -11.00
N GLN A 131 9.76 -9.04 -9.69
CA GLN A 131 10.67 -8.55 -8.65
C GLN A 131 12.07 -9.14 -8.79
N LYS A 132 12.20 -10.41 -9.18
CA LYS A 132 13.49 -11.06 -9.40
C LYS A 132 14.20 -10.58 -10.68
N THR A 133 13.43 -10.22 -11.71
CA THR A 133 13.97 -9.89 -13.04
C THR A 133 14.26 -8.40 -13.19
N ILE A 134 13.40 -7.55 -12.62
CA ILE A 134 13.45 -6.08 -12.72
C ILE A 134 14.00 -5.44 -11.43
N GLY A 135 13.86 -6.10 -10.26
CA GLY A 135 14.24 -5.55 -8.95
C GLY A 135 13.01 -5.29 -8.06
N GLU A 136 13.22 -4.83 -6.81
CA GLU A 136 12.10 -4.37 -5.98
C GLU A 136 11.33 -3.28 -6.72
N ASP A 137 10.02 -3.50 -6.90
CA ASP A 137 9.13 -2.69 -7.73
C ASP A 137 9.40 -1.19 -7.58
N GLU A 138 10.15 -0.62 -8.53
CA GLU A 138 10.07 0.80 -8.88
C GLU A 138 8.72 1.01 -9.60
N PHE A 139 7.61 0.78 -8.91
CA PHE A 139 6.41 1.52 -9.27
C PHE A 139 6.79 2.97 -9.08
N SER A 140 6.90 3.72 -10.19
CA SER A 140 6.91 5.16 -10.14
C SER A 140 5.71 5.57 -9.31
N THR A 141 5.94 6.00 -8.07
CA THR A 141 4.87 6.39 -7.18
C THR A 141 4.30 7.67 -7.77
N HIS A 142 3.20 7.54 -8.52
CA HIS A 142 2.55 8.67 -9.12
C HIS A 142 2.01 9.56 -8.01
N GLN A 143 2.61 10.73 -7.86
CA GLN A 143 2.08 11.78 -6.99
C GLN A 143 0.97 12.48 -7.77
N LEU A 144 -0.25 12.41 -7.26
CA LEU A 144 -1.45 12.88 -7.95
C LEU A 144 -2.03 14.11 -7.26
N VAL A 145 -2.30 15.15 -8.06
CA VAL A 145 -3.02 16.35 -7.61
C VAL A 145 -4.31 16.43 -8.41
N ILE A 146 -5.46 16.30 -7.73
CA ILE A 146 -6.78 16.32 -8.37
C ILE A 146 -7.50 17.59 -7.94
N GLN A 147 -7.92 18.41 -8.92
CA GLN A 147 -8.76 19.56 -8.68
C GLN A 147 -10.23 19.20 -8.89
N THR A 148 -11.06 19.57 -7.93
CA THR A 148 -12.51 19.43 -8.00
C THR A 148 -13.16 20.78 -7.72
N ALA A 149 -14.32 21.02 -8.32
CA ALA A 149 -15.13 22.18 -7.97
C ALA A 149 -15.73 21.99 -6.57
N GLN A 150 -15.92 23.09 -5.84
CA GLN A 150 -16.58 23.04 -4.52
C GLN A 150 -18.05 22.64 -4.66
N ASP A 151 -18.72 23.14 -5.69
CA ASP A 151 -20.10 22.78 -6.03
C ASP A 151 -20.13 21.63 -7.02
N ALA A 152 -20.97 20.61 -6.73
CA ALA A 152 -21.08 19.41 -7.57
C ALA A 152 -21.55 19.69 -9.02
N ASN A 153 -22.23 20.83 -9.25
CA ASN A 153 -22.75 21.22 -10.57
C ASN A 153 -21.86 22.23 -11.31
N ALA A 154 -20.78 22.69 -10.70
CA ALA A 154 -19.88 23.66 -11.32
C ALA A 154 -18.83 22.95 -12.19
N SER A 155 -18.57 23.52 -13.37
CA SER A 155 -17.56 22.99 -14.29
C SER A 155 -16.16 23.53 -13.94
N VAL A 156 -15.14 22.66 -14.03
CA VAL A 156 -13.72 23.02 -13.88
C VAL A 156 -13.10 23.40 -15.23
N LEU A 157 -13.82 23.23 -16.35
CA LEU A 157 -13.33 23.44 -17.71
C LEU A 157 -13.39 24.91 -18.14
N HIS A 158 -12.80 25.80 -17.35
CA HIS A 158 -12.68 27.22 -17.68
C HIS A 158 -11.27 27.72 -17.34
N PRO A 159 -10.76 28.78 -18.02
CA PRO A 159 -9.37 29.21 -17.88
C PRO A 159 -8.95 29.46 -16.42
N GLN A 160 -9.82 30.07 -15.62
CA GLN A 160 -9.46 30.44 -14.25
C GLN A 160 -9.27 29.25 -13.31
N ALA A 161 -9.97 28.13 -13.57
CA ALA A 161 -9.77 26.91 -12.81
C ALA A 161 -8.40 26.29 -13.15
N LEU A 162 -8.00 26.29 -14.43
CA LEU A 162 -6.70 25.79 -14.84
C LEU A 162 -5.54 26.69 -14.38
N LEU A 163 -5.74 28.01 -14.35
CA LEU A 163 -4.76 28.94 -13.76
C LEU A 163 -4.60 28.71 -12.25
N ALA A 164 -5.70 28.42 -11.54
CA ALA A 164 -5.62 28.01 -10.14
C ALA A 164 -4.89 26.67 -9.98
N HIS A 165 -5.12 25.70 -10.89
CA HIS A 165 -4.37 24.44 -10.94
C HIS A 165 -2.86 24.69 -11.09
N LEU A 166 -2.49 25.56 -12.04
CA LEU A 166 -1.12 25.94 -12.32
C LEU A 166 -0.45 26.55 -11.09
N GLU A 167 -1.13 27.44 -10.36
CA GLU A 167 -0.57 28.07 -9.17
C GLU A 167 -0.24 27.03 -8.08
N VAL A 168 -1.12 26.06 -7.87
CA VAL A 168 -0.90 24.95 -6.93
C VAL A 168 0.26 24.09 -7.40
N LEU A 169 0.31 23.73 -8.69
CA LEU A 169 1.39 22.92 -9.24
C LEU A 169 2.74 23.63 -9.14
N LYS A 170 2.83 24.93 -9.44
CA LYS A 170 4.06 25.72 -9.26
C LYS A 170 4.58 25.68 -7.82
N LYS A 171 3.68 25.80 -6.86
CA LYS A 171 4.04 25.72 -5.43
C LYS A 171 4.47 24.30 -5.05
N ALA A 172 3.81 23.28 -5.60
CA ALA A 172 4.14 21.88 -5.36
C ALA A 172 5.50 21.48 -5.96
N THR A 173 5.82 21.94 -7.17
CA THR A 173 7.09 21.63 -7.85
C THR A 173 8.27 22.40 -7.26
N ALA A 174 8.03 23.55 -6.62
CA ALA A 174 9.05 24.36 -5.94
C ALA A 174 9.41 23.88 -4.52
N VAL A 175 8.80 22.79 -4.03
CA VAL A 175 9.12 22.23 -2.71
C VAL A 175 10.54 21.66 -2.71
N LYS A 176 11.33 22.07 -1.72
CA LYS A 176 12.69 21.57 -1.46
C LYS A 176 12.75 20.97 -0.06
N VAL A 177 13.44 19.83 0.07
CA VAL A 177 13.61 19.11 1.33
C VAL A 177 15.08 19.06 1.68
N HIS A 178 15.45 19.53 2.87
CA HIS A 178 16.83 19.44 3.35
C HIS A 178 17.04 18.14 4.13
N MET A 179 17.88 17.25 3.62
CA MET A 179 18.26 15.99 4.27
C MET A 179 19.73 15.68 4.01
N TYR A 180 20.45 15.23 5.06
CA TYR A 180 21.86 14.86 5.00
C TYR A 180 22.75 15.99 4.46
N ASP A 181 22.57 17.20 4.99
CA ASP A 181 23.30 18.43 4.59
C ASP A 181 23.16 18.79 3.10
N THR A 182 22.16 18.23 2.41
CA THR A 182 21.87 18.46 0.99
C THR A 182 20.41 18.89 0.82
N GLU A 183 20.17 19.88 -0.04
CA GLU A 183 18.81 20.24 -0.47
C GLU A 183 18.42 19.38 -1.68
N TRP A 184 17.29 18.70 -1.57
CA TRP A 184 16.69 17.87 -2.61
C TRP A 184 15.46 18.56 -3.17
N GLY A 185 15.43 18.78 -4.48
CA GLY A 185 14.27 19.30 -5.19
C GLY A 185 13.54 18.21 -5.98
N LEU A 186 12.42 18.57 -6.62
CA LEU A 186 11.68 17.65 -7.50
C LEU A 186 12.57 17.10 -8.62
N ARG A 187 13.47 17.91 -9.18
CA ARG A 187 14.36 17.52 -10.28
C ARG A 187 15.33 16.39 -9.92
N ASP A 188 15.67 16.25 -8.64
CA ASP A 188 16.60 15.20 -8.17
C ASP A 188 15.90 13.85 -7.97
N MET A 189 14.57 13.84 -7.88
CA MET A 189 13.76 12.66 -7.56
C MET A 189 12.79 12.26 -8.68
N CYS A 190 12.56 13.14 -9.66
CA CYS A 190 11.57 12.91 -10.69
C CYS A 190 12.02 11.85 -11.71
N ASN A 191 11.03 11.19 -12.32
CA ASN A 191 11.29 10.37 -13.49
C ASN A 191 11.59 11.29 -14.69
N SER A 192 12.83 11.27 -15.18
CA SER A 192 13.27 12.01 -16.35
C SER A 192 13.60 11.06 -17.52
N PRO A 193 13.31 11.44 -18.77
CA PRO A 193 13.78 10.70 -19.93
C PRO A 193 15.31 10.51 -19.94
N THR A 194 15.77 9.44 -20.58
CA THR A 194 17.20 9.19 -20.75
C THR A 194 17.84 10.30 -21.58
N THR A 195 18.93 10.88 -21.07
CA THR A 195 19.69 11.90 -21.79
C THR A 195 20.47 11.23 -22.93
N PRO A 196 20.40 11.74 -24.17
CA PRO A 196 21.20 11.23 -25.27
C PRO A 196 22.69 11.52 -25.02
N SER A 197 23.54 10.54 -25.31
CA SER A 197 25.00 10.68 -25.26
C SER A 197 25.54 11.12 -26.62
N PHE A 198 26.47 12.07 -26.64
CA PHE A 198 27.13 12.59 -27.84
C PHE A 198 28.65 12.39 -27.74
N GLU A 199 29.24 11.72 -28.73
CA GLU A 199 30.69 11.51 -28.75
C GLU A 199 31.44 12.86 -28.86
N GLY A 200 32.37 13.12 -27.94
CA GLY A 200 33.28 14.28 -28.02
C GLY A 200 32.71 15.65 -27.62
N HIS A 201 31.41 15.77 -27.32
CA HIS A 201 30.76 17.05 -27.02
C HIS A 201 30.05 17.06 -25.65
N TYR A 202 30.83 16.86 -24.58
CA TYR A 202 30.35 16.85 -23.19
C TYR A 202 29.54 18.09 -22.79
N TYR A 203 29.85 19.27 -23.37
CA TYR A 203 29.11 20.51 -23.09
C TYR A 203 27.64 20.43 -23.56
N ILE A 204 27.36 19.71 -24.65
CA ILE A 204 26.00 19.55 -25.19
C ILE A 204 25.20 18.59 -24.29
N GLU A 205 25.82 17.51 -23.82
CA GLU A 205 25.21 16.61 -22.85
C GLU A 205 24.81 17.34 -21.56
N GLN A 206 25.67 18.24 -21.06
CA GLN A 206 25.35 19.07 -19.91
C GLN A 206 24.16 20.00 -20.18
N ILE A 207 24.07 20.58 -21.37
CA ILE A 207 22.92 21.42 -21.76
C ILE A 207 21.63 20.57 -21.76
N PHE A 208 21.64 19.41 -22.41
CA PHE A 208 20.46 18.53 -22.44
C PHE A 208 20.06 18.05 -21.05
N LYS A 209 21.01 17.73 -20.17
CA LYS A 209 20.70 17.37 -18.78
C LYS A 209 19.95 18.48 -18.03
N HIS A 210 20.19 19.75 -18.38
CA HIS A 210 19.49 20.91 -17.80
C HIS A 210 18.18 21.27 -18.49
N LEU A 211 18.01 20.90 -19.76
CA LEU A 211 16.80 21.18 -20.53
C LEU A 211 15.76 20.06 -20.44
N ILE A 212 16.17 18.79 -20.40
CA ILE A 212 15.24 17.65 -20.34
C ILE A 212 14.40 17.76 -19.05
N PRO A 213 13.07 17.93 -19.18
CA PRO A 213 12.22 18.17 -18.03
C PRO A 213 11.87 16.86 -17.32
N CYS A 214 11.38 17.00 -16.09
CA CYS A 214 10.69 15.92 -15.38
C CYS A 214 9.41 15.52 -16.14
N SER A 215 9.07 14.23 -16.12
CA SER A 215 7.78 13.76 -16.64
C SER A 215 6.65 14.19 -15.70
N ILE A 216 5.93 15.24 -16.08
CA ILE A 216 4.73 15.73 -15.41
C ILE A 216 3.58 15.54 -16.39
N ILE A 217 2.57 14.77 -16.02
CA ILE A 217 1.38 14.55 -16.85
C ILE A 217 0.31 15.53 -16.36
N THR A 218 -0.01 16.54 -17.17
CA THR A 218 -0.95 17.60 -16.77
C THR A 218 -1.85 18.06 -17.92
N PRO A 219 -3.13 18.40 -17.66
CA PRO A 219 -3.98 19.01 -18.69
C PRO A 219 -3.45 20.38 -19.16
N LEU A 220 -2.53 20.99 -18.40
CA LEU A 220 -1.86 22.23 -18.78
C LEU A 220 -0.90 22.05 -19.97
N ASP A 221 -0.55 20.82 -20.34
CA ASP A 221 0.31 20.55 -21.50
C ASP A 221 -0.36 20.95 -22.82
N CYS A 222 -1.69 21.11 -22.86
CA CYS A 222 -2.40 21.67 -24.01
C CYS A 222 -2.20 23.19 -24.17
N PHE A 223 -1.74 23.88 -23.13
CA PHE A 223 -1.67 25.34 -23.06
C PHE A 223 -0.23 25.80 -22.88
N TRP A 224 0.04 27.06 -23.22
CA TRP A 224 1.37 27.63 -23.04
C TRP A 224 1.84 27.62 -21.58
N GLU A 225 0.92 27.78 -20.62
CA GLU A 225 1.20 27.80 -19.18
C GLU A 225 1.85 26.50 -18.67
N GLY A 226 1.64 25.36 -19.33
CA GLY A 226 2.31 24.09 -18.99
C GLY A 226 3.83 24.21 -19.01
N SER A 227 4.39 25.05 -19.90
CA SER A 227 5.83 25.32 -19.99
C SER A 227 6.45 25.83 -18.69
N GLN A 228 5.65 26.50 -17.86
CA GLN A 228 6.10 27.10 -16.61
C GLN A 228 6.37 26.06 -15.52
N LEU A 229 5.89 24.82 -15.70
CA LEU A 229 6.11 23.69 -14.79
C LEU A 229 7.39 22.92 -15.10
N LEU A 230 7.87 22.99 -16.35
CA LEU A 230 8.95 22.15 -16.87
C LEU A 230 10.36 22.68 -16.58
N GLY A 231 10.48 23.77 -15.81
CA GLY A 231 11.78 24.35 -15.46
C GLY A 231 12.54 24.86 -16.68
N PRO A 232 13.86 25.12 -16.63
CA PRO A 232 14.75 25.01 -15.46
C PRO A 232 14.55 26.15 -14.45
N GLU A 233 14.89 25.90 -13.16
CA GLU A 233 14.83 26.95 -12.10
C GLU A 233 15.70 28.17 -12.44
N PHE A 234 16.77 27.96 -13.20
CA PHE A 234 17.65 29.01 -13.69
C PHE A 234 17.74 28.95 -15.21
N PRO A 235 17.61 30.08 -15.91
CA PRO A 235 17.69 30.11 -17.36
C PRO A 235 19.04 29.60 -17.84
N VAL A 236 19.03 28.65 -18.78
CA VAL A 236 20.25 28.11 -19.37
C VAL A 236 20.80 29.14 -20.35
N GLN A 237 22.09 29.45 -20.22
CA GLN A 237 22.83 30.24 -21.20
C GLN A 237 23.66 29.29 -22.05
N ILE A 238 23.35 29.22 -23.35
CA ILE A 238 24.15 28.44 -24.30
C ILE A 238 25.28 29.35 -24.81
N PRO A 239 26.56 28.95 -24.68
CA PRO A 239 27.67 29.70 -25.24
C PRO A 239 27.45 29.99 -26.73
N GLY A 240 27.42 31.28 -27.10
CA GLY A 240 27.14 31.73 -28.47
C GLY A 240 25.72 32.21 -28.73
N ILE A 241 24.77 31.96 -27.83
CA ILE A 241 23.39 32.46 -27.92
C ILE A 241 23.12 33.39 -26.72
N ASP A 242 23.01 34.69 -26.98
CA ASP A 242 22.76 35.73 -25.94
C ASP A 242 21.35 35.68 -25.31
N LYS A 243 20.58 34.63 -25.58
CA LYS A 243 19.22 34.46 -25.04
C LYS A 243 19.24 33.50 -23.85
N ARG A 244 18.55 33.92 -22.78
CA ARG A 244 18.20 33.07 -21.64
C ARG A 244 17.12 32.08 -22.06
N ILE A 245 17.44 30.79 -22.01
CA ILE A 245 16.58 29.75 -22.55
C ILE A 245 15.75 29.12 -21.43
N MET A 246 14.43 29.11 -21.63
CA MET A 246 13.43 28.46 -20.78
C MET A 246 12.36 27.83 -21.68
N TRP A 247 11.67 26.80 -21.22
CA TRP A 247 10.58 26.18 -22.00
C TRP A 247 9.46 27.15 -22.36
N SER A 248 9.26 28.20 -21.56
CA SER A 248 8.25 29.25 -21.81
C SER A 248 8.57 30.16 -23.00
N THR A 249 9.84 30.34 -23.33
CA THR A 249 10.31 31.26 -24.38
C THR A 249 11.00 30.55 -25.54
N MET A 250 11.34 29.28 -25.38
CA MET A 250 12.11 28.51 -26.36
C MET A 250 11.19 27.78 -27.33
N ASN A 251 11.38 28.03 -28.63
CA ASN A 251 10.96 27.13 -29.70
C ASN A 251 12.12 26.17 -30.02
N PRO A 252 12.01 24.87 -29.70
CA PRO A 252 13.10 23.91 -29.86
C PRO A 252 13.58 23.76 -31.31
N SER A 253 12.65 23.77 -32.27
CA SER A 253 12.97 23.65 -33.69
C SER A 253 13.80 24.83 -34.18
N ASN A 254 13.41 26.06 -33.78
CA ASN A 254 14.16 27.27 -34.13
C ASN A 254 15.52 27.32 -33.41
N LEU A 255 15.59 26.81 -32.18
CA LEU A 255 16.83 26.75 -31.42
C LEU A 255 17.86 25.85 -32.11
N VAL A 256 17.47 24.63 -32.51
CA VAL A 256 18.36 23.70 -33.20
C VAL A 256 18.84 24.27 -34.54
N GLN A 257 17.96 24.92 -35.30
CA GLN A 257 18.36 25.60 -36.54
C GLN A 257 19.38 26.72 -36.30
N THR A 258 19.16 27.53 -35.27
CA THR A 258 20.08 28.62 -34.89
C THR A 258 21.45 28.05 -34.47
N MET A 259 21.44 26.99 -33.66
CA MET A 259 22.66 26.30 -33.24
C MET A 259 23.41 25.68 -34.41
N LYS A 260 22.68 25.07 -35.37
CA LYS A 260 23.24 24.50 -36.60
C LYS A 260 23.96 25.55 -37.42
N GLN A 261 23.35 26.71 -37.60
CA GLN A 261 23.94 27.83 -38.34
C GLN A 261 25.19 28.36 -37.63
N GLN A 262 25.10 28.66 -36.34
CA GLN A 262 26.23 29.23 -35.60
C GLN A 262 27.43 28.29 -35.48
N MET A 263 27.20 27.00 -35.23
CA MET A 263 28.29 26.02 -35.15
C MET A 263 28.92 25.76 -36.53
N SER A 264 28.12 25.82 -37.60
CA SER A 264 28.63 25.75 -38.96
C SER A 264 29.55 26.95 -39.27
N ASP A 265 29.14 28.16 -38.88
CA ASP A 265 29.94 29.38 -39.03
C ASP A 265 31.26 29.31 -38.23
N GLN A 266 31.23 28.70 -37.04
CA GLN A 266 32.40 28.49 -36.18
C GLN A 266 33.22 27.24 -36.54
N LYS A 267 32.83 26.48 -37.58
CA LYS A 267 33.47 25.22 -38.02
C LYS A 267 33.61 24.18 -36.90
N ILE A 268 32.67 24.15 -35.96
CA ILE A 268 32.61 23.14 -34.91
C ILE A 268 31.92 21.90 -35.51
N PRO A 269 32.59 20.75 -35.62
CA PRO A 269 31.94 19.53 -36.09
C PRO A 269 30.94 19.09 -35.01
N PHE A 270 29.66 18.98 -35.36
CA PHE A 270 28.63 18.38 -34.50
C PHE A 270 27.54 17.74 -35.38
N ASP A 271 27.11 16.53 -35.03
CA ASP A 271 26.04 15.82 -35.74
C ASP A 271 24.66 16.32 -35.29
N PHE A 272 24.18 17.37 -35.96
CA PHE A 272 22.83 17.88 -35.76
C PHE A 272 21.74 16.94 -36.29
N ASP A 273 22.07 16.02 -37.19
CA ASP A 273 21.07 15.11 -37.77
C ASP A 273 20.58 14.11 -36.71
N MET A 274 21.48 13.67 -35.82
CA MET A 274 21.12 12.88 -34.64
C MET A 274 20.11 13.64 -33.76
N VAL A 275 20.37 14.91 -33.43
CA VAL A 275 19.48 15.75 -32.60
C VAL A 275 18.11 15.94 -33.27
N GLU A 276 18.09 16.27 -34.56
CA GLU A 276 16.85 16.41 -35.32
C GLU A 276 16.04 15.11 -35.36
N GLN A 277 16.70 13.95 -35.50
CA GLN A 277 16.04 12.64 -35.45
C GLN A 277 15.46 12.34 -34.06
N TYR A 278 16.19 12.64 -32.99
CA TYR A 278 15.66 12.50 -31.62
C TYR A 278 14.43 13.35 -31.39
N MET A 279 14.46 14.62 -31.81
CA MET A 279 13.31 15.52 -31.69
C MET A 279 12.11 15.03 -32.50
N LYS A 280 12.33 14.61 -33.76
CA LYS A 280 11.26 14.05 -34.61
C LYS A 280 10.64 12.79 -34.00
N ARG A 281 11.46 11.89 -33.45
CA ARG A 281 10.99 10.67 -32.79
C ARG A 281 10.23 10.97 -31.49
N ALA A 282 10.65 11.99 -30.76
CA ALA A 282 9.98 12.46 -29.56
C ALA A 282 8.74 13.33 -29.85
N GLY A 283 8.46 13.66 -31.12
CA GLY A 283 7.36 14.54 -31.50
C GLY A 283 7.56 16.00 -31.09
N ILE A 284 8.79 16.40 -30.76
CA ILE A 284 9.12 17.76 -30.34
C ILE A 284 9.17 18.65 -31.58
N THR A 285 8.25 19.62 -31.64
CA THR A 285 8.14 20.60 -32.73
C THR A 285 8.47 22.00 -32.22
N ALA A 286 7.45 22.87 -32.10
CA ALA A 286 7.58 24.22 -31.55
C ALA A 286 7.51 24.26 -30.02
N GLY A 287 7.24 23.13 -29.36
CA GLY A 287 7.08 23.07 -27.91
C GLY A 287 5.82 23.81 -27.47
N TYR A 288 5.97 24.76 -26.54
CA TYR A 288 4.86 25.47 -25.92
C TYR A 288 4.54 26.83 -26.55
N THR A 289 5.42 27.38 -27.39
CA THR A 289 5.28 28.76 -27.88
C THR A 289 4.13 28.96 -28.87
N GLU A 290 3.68 27.89 -29.54
CA GLU A 290 2.57 27.91 -30.49
C GLU A 290 1.25 27.41 -29.87
N LYS A 291 1.26 27.03 -28.58
CA LYS A 291 0.06 26.60 -27.87
C LYS A 291 -0.78 27.83 -27.45
N PRO A 292 -2.12 27.69 -27.34
CA PRO A 292 -2.97 28.77 -26.85
C PRO A 292 -2.63 29.10 -25.39
N CYS A 293 -2.70 30.40 -25.05
CA CYS A 293 -2.54 30.88 -23.68
C CYS A 293 -3.88 30.83 -22.94
N LEU A 294 -3.90 30.38 -21.69
CA LEU A 294 -5.08 30.49 -20.82
C LEU A 294 -5.39 31.96 -20.50
N ASP A 295 -4.35 32.77 -20.28
CA ASP A 295 -4.47 34.23 -20.16
C ASP A 295 -3.79 34.96 -21.32
N PRO A 296 -4.51 35.30 -22.40
CA PRO A 296 -3.94 35.99 -23.55
C PRO A 296 -3.57 37.46 -23.24
N LYS A 297 -4.08 38.03 -22.14
CA LYS A 297 -3.75 39.40 -21.72
C LYS A 297 -2.42 39.48 -20.97
N SER A 298 -1.88 38.32 -20.57
CA SER A 298 -0.57 38.26 -19.92
C SER A 298 0.53 38.77 -20.87
N ALA A 299 1.45 39.56 -20.32
CA ALA A 299 2.65 40.01 -21.02
C ALA A 299 3.60 38.86 -21.35
N GLU A 300 3.52 37.74 -20.62
CA GLU A 300 4.38 36.57 -20.81
C GLU A 300 3.90 35.66 -21.94
N CYS A 301 2.62 35.76 -22.34
CA CYS A 301 2.07 34.98 -23.45
C CYS A 301 2.80 35.36 -24.76
N PRO A 302 3.35 34.39 -25.51
CA PRO A 302 4.14 34.65 -26.71
C PRO A 302 3.28 35.18 -27.87
N GLU A 303 3.88 36.03 -28.70
CA GLU A 303 3.24 36.57 -29.92
C GLU A 303 2.90 35.48 -30.95
N THR A 304 3.54 34.32 -30.86
CA THR A 304 3.25 33.15 -31.72
C THR A 304 2.00 32.37 -31.29
N ALA A 305 1.41 32.66 -30.13
CA ALA A 305 0.22 31.96 -29.66
C ALA A 305 -1.03 32.38 -30.47
N PRO A 306 -1.90 31.44 -30.87
CA PRO A 306 -3.02 31.70 -31.77
C PRO A 306 -4.08 32.66 -31.22
N ASN A 307 -4.14 32.84 -29.89
CA ASN A 307 -5.10 33.70 -29.22
C ASN A 307 -4.50 34.97 -28.63
N LYS A 308 -3.21 35.27 -28.90
CA LYS A 308 -2.56 36.50 -28.43
C LYS A 308 -3.21 37.75 -29.04
N ASP A 309 -3.35 37.78 -30.36
CA ASP A 309 -3.90 38.92 -31.09
C ASP A 309 -5.40 39.13 -30.81
N SER A 310 -6.16 38.03 -30.68
CA SER A 310 -7.60 38.10 -30.44
C SER A 310 -7.95 38.51 -29.00
N GLN A 311 -7.05 38.28 -28.05
CA GLN A 311 -7.26 38.47 -26.60
C GLN A 311 -8.50 37.74 -26.05
N GLN A 312 -8.99 36.73 -26.78
CA GLN A 312 -10.15 35.94 -26.37
C GLN A 312 -9.71 34.74 -25.53
N PRO A 313 -10.42 34.45 -24.43
CA PRO A 313 -10.13 33.25 -23.65
C PRO A 313 -10.38 32.00 -24.51
N PRO A 314 -9.51 30.99 -24.40
CA PRO A 314 -9.67 29.76 -25.18
C PRO A 314 -10.87 28.93 -24.69
N ASP A 315 -11.50 28.19 -25.60
CA ASP A 315 -12.46 27.14 -25.23
C ASP A 315 -11.69 25.92 -24.70
N VAL A 316 -11.59 25.85 -23.37
CA VAL A 316 -10.87 24.80 -22.66
C VAL A 316 -11.44 23.42 -22.95
N GLY A 317 -12.77 23.29 -23.02
CA GLY A 317 -13.41 21.99 -23.26
C GLY A 317 -13.08 21.44 -24.65
N ALA A 318 -13.11 22.31 -25.66
CA ALA A 318 -12.75 21.94 -27.03
C ALA A 318 -11.26 21.54 -27.15
N ILE A 319 -10.36 22.28 -26.51
CA ILE A 319 -8.91 22.02 -26.60
C ILE A 319 -8.51 20.73 -25.89
N LEU A 320 -9.11 20.42 -24.75
CA LEU A 320 -8.83 19.18 -24.02
C LEU A 320 -9.44 17.95 -24.69
N THR A 321 -10.29 18.12 -25.70
CA THR A 321 -10.92 17.01 -26.43
C THR A 321 -9.87 16.28 -27.27
N GLY A 322 -9.63 15.00 -26.96
CA GLY A 322 -8.62 14.18 -27.65
C GLY A 322 -7.30 14.02 -26.90
N GLY A 323 -7.16 14.65 -25.73
CA GLY A 323 -5.98 14.57 -24.89
C GLY A 323 -4.95 15.68 -25.15
N CYS A 324 -3.95 15.74 -24.29
CA CYS A 324 -2.87 16.72 -24.35
C CYS A 324 -1.53 16.04 -24.63
N TYR A 325 -0.65 16.77 -25.28
CA TYR A 325 0.71 16.34 -25.59
C TYR A 325 1.68 17.41 -25.09
N GLY A 326 2.59 17.01 -24.20
CA GLY A 326 3.64 17.86 -23.64
C GLY A 326 4.83 18.06 -24.55
#